data_AF-A0AAE1CJA3-F1
#
_entry.id   AF-A0AAE1CJA3-F1
#
_cell.length_a   1.000
_cell.length_b   1.000
_cell.length_c   1.000
_cell.angle_alpha   90.00
_cell.angle_beta   90.00
_cell.angle_gamma   90.00
#
_symmetry.space_group_name_H-M   'P 1'
#
loop_
_entity.id
_entity.type
_entity.pdbx_description
1 polymer ?
#
loop_
_entity_poly.entity_id
_entity_poly.type
_entity_poly.pdbx_seq_one_letter_code
_entity_poly.pdbx_strand_id
1 'polypeptide(L)'
;MKFKPKKSRSLSVRKDKMDATMIFTVASQQIPTVSQEPVKSPGRWYDSSMKDTKRGLETVELATEGVLAINRCGLQGKLKVWCLQFILISKLLWPLLVYEICSTTVEAIAAKINKPTRRWLGVPPRLTDVAMYCRKAKLRLPLKSILEEYKCGKARLLSMLEDSEDPVVKTVQPTIKTGRKWKAVEASDDAKECLKIKEVIGQTETDCKGLESSTAMWWSKAKRKEKRDMVINEIRLNEDSRRLQEAVQQP
;
A
#
# COMPACT_ATOMS: atom_id res chain seq x y z
N MET A 1 24.92 -27.60 1.59
CA MET A 1 23.63 -27.66 2.33
C MET A 1 22.91 -28.97 2.00
N LYS A 2 22.25 -29.63 2.96
CA LYS A 2 21.41 -30.83 2.70
C LYS A 2 19.97 -30.40 2.38
N PHE A 3 19.40 -30.94 1.30
CA PHE A 3 18.01 -30.71 0.91
C PHE A 3 17.05 -31.25 1.98
N LYS A 4 15.98 -30.52 2.30
CA LYS A 4 14.99 -30.89 3.32
C LYS A 4 13.61 -31.05 2.68
N PRO A 5 13.20 -32.26 2.28
CA PRO A 5 11.93 -32.51 1.59
C PRO A 5 10.70 -31.93 2.30
N LYS A 6 10.64 -32.06 3.64
CA LYS A 6 9.56 -31.50 4.47
C LYS A 6 9.44 -29.97 4.42
N LYS A 7 10.52 -29.24 4.11
CA LYS A 7 10.51 -27.76 4.00
C LYS A 7 10.30 -27.28 2.57
N SER A 8 10.39 -28.18 1.60
CA SER A 8 10.18 -27.89 0.18
C SER A 8 8.73 -28.14 -0.20
N ARG A 9 8.23 -27.44 -1.23
CA ARG A 9 6.94 -27.77 -1.85
C ARG A 9 7.14 -28.01 -3.33
N SER A 10 6.41 -28.99 -3.85
CA SER A 10 6.38 -29.28 -5.27
C SER A 10 5.15 -28.63 -5.92
N LEU A 11 5.36 -28.12 -7.12
CA LEU A 11 4.30 -27.62 -7.98
C LEU A 11 4.58 -28.12 -9.40
N SER A 12 3.61 -28.81 -9.99
CA SER A 12 3.68 -29.22 -11.38
C SER A 12 2.54 -28.58 -12.17
N VAL A 13 2.88 -28.01 -13.33
CA VAL A 13 1.95 -27.29 -14.20
C VAL A 13 2.00 -27.95 -15.58
N ARG A 14 0.84 -28.38 -16.06
CA ARG A 14 0.69 -28.99 -17.40
C ARG A 14 -0.50 -28.31 -18.09
N LYS A 15 -0.25 -27.72 -19.28
CA LYS A 15 -1.26 -26.96 -20.05
C LYS A 15 -2.00 -25.91 -19.18
N ASP A 16 -1.23 -25.10 -18.45
CA ASP A 16 -1.70 -24.03 -17.54
C ASP A 16 -2.63 -24.48 -16.39
N LYS A 17 -2.74 -25.79 -16.16
CA LYS A 17 -3.45 -26.36 -15.02
C LYS A 17 -2.46 -27.04 -14.09
N MET A 18 -2.74 -26.97 -12.80
CA MET A 18 -1.97 -27.70 -11.82
C MET A 18 -2.23 -29.20 -11.98
N ASP A 19 -1.17 -29.96 -12.17
CA ASP A 19 -1.24 -31.40 -12.24
C ASP A 19 -0.91 -31.96 -10.84
N ALA A 20 -1.95 -32.40 -10.14
CA ALA A 20 -1.83 -32.96 -8.80
C ALA A 20 -1.34 -34.42 -8.81
N THR A 21 -1.24 -35.05 -9.99
CA THR A 21 -0.83 -36.45 -10.12
C THR A 21 0.68 -36.63 -10.05
N MET A 22 1.45 -35.57 -10.35
CA MET A 22 2.90 -35.63 -10.35
C MET A 22 3.46 -35.50 -8.93
N ILE A 23 4.09 -36.57 -8.44
CA ILE A 23 4.71 -36.62 -7.12
C ILE A 23 6.22 -36.59 -7.29
N PHE A 24 6.90 -35.71 -6.53
CA PHE A 24 8.35 -35.60 -6.51
C PHE A 24 8.92 -36.22 -5.25
N THR A 25 9.94 -37.06 -5.41
CA THR A 25 10.59 -37.77 -4.31
C THR A 25 12.08 -37.44 -4.32
N VAL A 26 12.63 -37.04 -3.17
CA VAL A 26 14.07 -36.79 -3.01
C VAL A 26 14.56 -37.55 -1.79
N ALA A 27 15.63 -38.34 -1.95
CA ALA A 27 16.18 -39.19 -0.89
C ALA A 27 15.11 -40.09 -0.23
N SER A 28 14.27 -40.72 -1.06
CA SER A 28 13.16 -41.60 -0.65
C SER A 28 12.08 -40.94 0.23
N GLN A 29 12.07 -39.62 0.33
CA GLN A 29 11.01 -38.85 0.99
C GLN A 29 10.19 -38.07 -0.03
N GLN A 30 8.87 -38.16 0.07
CA GLN A 30 7.94 -37.40 -0.77
C GLN A 30 7.95 -35.92 -0.38
N ILE A 31 8.00 -35.05 -1.39
CA ILE A 31 7.84 -33.61 -1.21
C ILE A 31 6.34 -33.28 -1.26
N PRO A 32 5.77 -32.68 -0.20
CA PRO A 32 4.35 -32.30 -0.21
C PRO A 32 4.07 -31.26 -1.30
N THR A 33 2.94 -31.41 -1.97
CA THR A 33 2.50 -30.49 -3.03
C THR A 33 1.96 -29.20 -2.41
N VAL A 34 2.09 -28.06 -3.11
CA VAL A 34 1.53 -26.76 -2.67
C VAL A 34 0.02 -26.85 -2.38
N SER A 35 -0.71 -27.73 -3.06
CA SER A 35 -2.13 -27.99 -2.82
C SER A 35 -2.43 -28.64 -1.48
N GLN A 36 -1.52 -29.49 -0.98
CA GLN A 36 -1.66 -30.16 0.32
C GLN A 36 -1.22 -29.22 1.44
N GLU A 37 -0.07 -28.58 1.26
CA GLU A 37 0.52 -27.67 2.24
C GLU A 37 1.01 -26.39 1.55
N PRO A 38 0.32 -25.25 1.71
CA PRO A 38 0.75 -23.99 1.12
C PRO A 38 2.09 -23.57 1.72
N VAL A 39 2.90 -22.86 0.92
CA VAL A 39 4.21 -22.37 1.36
C VAL A 39 4.16 -20.87 1.64
N LYS A 40 4.86 -20.45 2.69
CA LYS A 40 5.08 -19.03 3.00
C LYS A 40 6.51 -18.64 2.63
N SER A 41 6.67 -17.61 1.82
CA SER A 41 7.97 -17.03 1.47
C SER A 41 7.88 -15.50 1.56
N PRO A 42 8.95 -14.83 2.00
CA PRO A 42 8.95 -13.68 2.94
C PRO A 42 7.58 -13.02 3.21
N GLY A 43 6.69 -13.70 3.93
CA GLY A 43 5.40 -13.15 4.33
C GLY A 43 4.25 -13.36 3.35
N ARG A 44 4.52 -13.71 2.09
CA ARG A 44 3.53 -14.07 1.07
C ARG A 44 3.21 -15.56 1.14
N TRP A 45 1.92 -15.90 1.18
CA TRP A 45 1.45 -17.26 1.04
C TRP A 45 1.24 -17.62 -0.42
N TYR A 46 1.73 -18.79 -0.82
CA TYR A 46 1.50 -19.39 -2.12
C TYR A 46 0.61 -20.61 -1.94
N ASP A 47 -0.57 -20.55 -2.53
CA ASP A 47 -1.54 -21.64 -2.57
C ASP A 47 -1.62 -22.24 -3.99
N SER A 48 -2.37 -23.32 -4.13
CA SER A 48 -2.57 -23.97 -5.44
C SER A 48 -3.34 -23.11 -6.44
N SER A 49 -4.03 -22.05 -5.98
CA SER A 49 -4.70 -21.14 -6.91
C SER A 49 -3.72 -20.18 -7.57
N MET A 50 -2.55 -19.92 -6.96
CA MET A 50 -1.59 -18.89 -7.38
C MET A 50 -2.23 -17.50 -7.58
N LYS A 51 -3.38 -17.26 -6.94
CA LYS A 51 -4.17 -16.03 -7.04
C LYS A 51 -4.31 -15.41 -5.67
N ASP A 52 -4.21 -14.09 -5.63
CA ASP A 52 -4.29 -13.32 -4.39
C ASP A 52 -5.74 -12.95 -4.01
N THR A 53 -6.76 -13.43 -4.74
CA THR A 53 -8.18 -13.07 -4.51
C THR A 53 -8.64 -13.43 -3.10
N LYS A 54 -8.31 -14.63 -2.61
CA LYS A 54 -8.63 -15.06 -1.24
C LYS A 54 -7.96 -14.16 -0.19
N ARG A 55 -6.72 -13.74 -0.45
CA ARG A 55 -5.93 -12.87 0.45
C ARG A 55 -6.52 -11.47 0.54
N GLY A 56 -7.11 -10.98 -0.56
CA GLY A 56 -7.90 -9.75 -0.55
C GLY A 56 -9.10 -9.84 0.41
N LEU A 57 -9.85 -10.94 0.38
CA LEU A 57 -10.99 -11.16 1.27
C LEU A 57 -10.56 -11.29 2.74
N GLU A 58 -9.53 -12.09 3.02
CA GLU A 58 -8.96 -12.22 4.37
C GLU A 58 -8.48 -10.87 4.93
N THR A 59 -7.93 -10.00 4.08
CA THR A 59 -7.50 -8.65 4.50
C THR A 59 -8.70 -7.76 4.87
N VAL A 60 -9.83 -7.90 4.17
CA VAL A 60 -11.08 -7.19 4.49
C VAL A 60 -11.69 -7.70 5.80
N GLU A 61 -11.64 -9.02 6.03
CA GLU A 61 -12.09 -9.65 7.28
C GLU A 61 -11.23 -9.18 8.45
N LEU A 62 -9.90 -9.24 8.31
CA LEU A 62 -8.94 -8.73 9.30
C LEU A 62 -9.21 -7.25 9.66
N ALA A 63 -9.49 -6.41 8.67
CA ALA A 63 -9.84 -5.02 8.90
C ALA A 63 -11.17 -4.88 9.67
N THR A 64 -12.16 -5.69 9.33
CA THR A 64 -13.49 -5.66 9.94
C THR A 64 -13.42 -6.11 11.40
N GLU A 65 -12.77 -7.25 11.67
CA GLU A 65 -12.54 -7.78 13.01
C GLU A 65 -11.71 -6.83 13.86
N GLY A 66 -10.63 -6.27 13.31
CA GLY A 66 -9.78 -5.31 14.00
C GLY A 66 -10.55 -4.06 14.43
N VAL A 67 -11.38 -3.51 13.54
CA VAL A 67 -12.25 -2.36 13.87
C VAL A 67 -13.27 -2.72 14.94
N LEU A 68 -13.88 -3.91 14.87
CA LEU A 68 -14.83 -4.38 15.88
C LEU A 68 -14.17 -4.56 17.26
N ALA A 69 -12.97 -5.12 17.29
CA ALA A 69 -12.19 -5.29 18.52
C ALA A 69 -11.86 -3.94 19.16
N ILE A 70 -11.40 -2.96 18.37
CA ILE A 70 -11.17 -1.59 18.85
C ILE A 70 -12.48 -0.95 19.31
N ASN A 71 -13.60 -1.19 18.61
CA ASN A 71 -14.86 -0.60 19.02
C ASN A 71 -15.34 -1.13 20.38
N ARG A 72 -15.14 -2.43 20.64
CA ARG A 72 -15.51 -3.11 21.88
C ARG A 72 -14.60 -2.78 23.06
N CYS A 73 -13.40 -2.25 22.84
CA CYS A 73 -12.53 -1.90 23.95
C CYS A 73 -13.12 -0.73 24.76
N GLY A 74 -12.90 -0.74 26.08
CA GLY A 74 -13.35 0.30 27.01
C GLY A 74 -12.55 1.62 26.93
N LEU A 75 -11.73 1.81 25.89
CA LEU A 75 -10.89 2.99 25.74
C LEU A 75 -11.69 4.22 25.32
N GLN A 76 -11.19 5.40 25.68
CA GLN A 76 -11.70 6.67 25.17
C GLN A 76 -11.51 6.78 23.65
N GLY A 77 -12.35 7.58 23.00
CA GLY A 77 -12.36 7.72 21.54
C GLY A 77 -11.00 8.08 20.92
N LYS A 78 -10.26 9.03 21.52
CA LYS A 78 -8.90 9.41 21.07
C LYS A 78 -7.93 8.23 21.09
N LEU A 79 -7.98 7.39 22.14
CA LEU A 79 -7.15 6.20 22.27
C LEU A 79 -7.55 5.10 21.27
N LYS A 80 -8.85 4.96 20.96
CA LYS A 80 -9.31 4.06 19.89
C LYS A 80 -8.75 4.46 18.52
N VAL A 81 -8.75 5.75 18.22
CA VAL A 81 -8.15 6.29 16.98
C VAL A 81 -6.63 6.05 16.97
N TRP A 82 -5.96 6.19 18.11
CA TRP A 82 -4.55 5.84 18.23
C TRP A 82 -4.31 4.36 17.92
N CYS A 83 -5.10 3.44 18.50
CA CYS A 83 -5.01 2.00 18.19
C CYS A 83 -5.26 1.72 16.71
N LEU A 84 -6.23 2.40 16.09
CA LEU A 84 -6.47 2.29 14.66
C LEU A 84 -5.23 2.68 13.85
N GLN A 85 -4.66 3.85 14.11
CA GLN A 85 -3.56 4.42 13.35
C GLN A 85 -2.27 3.60 13.48
N PHE A 86 -1.92 3.19 14.70
CA PHE A 86 -0.61 2.60 14.97
C PHE A 86 -0.61 1.08 15.07
N ILE A 87 -1.76 0.45 15.38
CA ILE A 87 -1.86 -1.01 15.48
C ILE A 87 -2.54 -1.59 14.24
N LEU A 88 -3.79 -1.18 13.95
CA LEU A 88 -4.57 -1.83 12.90
C LEU A 88 -4.08 -1.46 11.50
N ILE A 89 -3.90 -0.17 11.20
CA ILE A 89 -3.41 0.25 9.88
C ILE A 89 -2.03 -0.36 9.62
N SER A 90 -1.11 -0.31 10.57
CA SER A 90 0.21 -0.95 10.47
C SER A 90 0.12 -2.45 10.13
N LYS A 91 -0.81 -3.19 10.77
CA LYS A 91 -1.06 -4.61 10.47
C LYS A 91 -1.64 -4.82 9.07
N LEU A 92 -2.51 -3.94 8.60
CA LEU A 92 -3.14 -4.02 7.27
C LEU A 92 -2.19 -3.62 6.14
N LEU A 93 -1.23 -2.72 6.38
CA LEU A 93 -0.31 -2.27 5.34
C LEU A 93 0.58 -3.39 4.80
N TRP A 94 0.95 -4.36 5.63
CA TRP A 94 1.75 -5.50 5.18
C TRP A 94 1.07 -6.38 4.11
N PRO A 95 -0.12 -6.96 4.34
CA PRO A 95 -0.81 -7.73 3.31
C PRO A 95 -1.18 -6.87 2.09
N LEU A 96 -1.54 -5.61 2.30
CA LEU A 96 -1.80 -4.66 1.22
C LEU A 96 -0.57 -4.40 0.33
N LEU A 97 0.63 -4.40 0.91
CA LEU A 97 1.88 -4.25 0.18
C LEU A 97 2.23 -5.52 -0.61
N VAL A 98 2.19 -6.67 0.07
CA VAL A 98 2.69 -7.97 -0.42
C VAL A 98 1.80 -8.59 -1.50
N TYR A 99 0.47 -8.49 -1.37
CA TYR A 99 -0.48 -9.11 -2.29
C TYR A 99 -0.93 -8.17 -3.40
N GLU A 100 -1.38 -8.74 -4.52
CA GLU A 100 -2.02 -8.03 -5.64
C GLU A 100 -3.48 -7.66 -5.30
N ILE A 101 -3.68 -6.81 -4.30
CA ILE A 101 -5.00 -6.30 -3.89
C ILE A 101 -5.34 -5.05 -4.72
N CYS A 102 -6.56 -5.00 -5.26
CA CYS A 102 -7.05 -3.87 -6.06
C CYS A 102 -7.38 -2.65 -5.18
N SER A 103 -7.21 -1.45 -5.72
CA SER A 103 -7.54 -0.19 -5.02
C SER A 103 -9.01 -0.12 -4.57
N THR A 104 -9.94 -0.70 -5.32
CA THR A 104 -11.37 -0.78 -4.98
C THR A 104 -11.64 -1.55 -3.68
N THR A 105 -10.88 -2.61 -3.43
CA THR A 105 -10.96 -3.37 -2.17
C THR A 105 -10.46 -2.52 -0.99
N VAL A 106 -9.40 -1.74 -1.21
CA VAL A 106 -8.85 -0.84 -0.19
C VAL A 106 -9.81 0.30 0.13
N GLU A 107 -10.52 0.83 -0.87
CA GLU A 107 -11.58 1.83 -0.67
C GLU A 107 -12.72 1.28 0.19
N ALA A 108 -13.13 0.02 -0.03
CA ALA A 108 -14.13 -0.63 0.81
C ALA A 108 -13.65 -0.78 2.27
N ILE A 109 -12.37 -1.10 2.48
CA ILE A 109 -11.76 -1.12 3.82
C ILE A 109 -11.75 0.29 4.44
N ALA A 110 -11.37 1.31 3.68
CA ALA A 110 -11.36 2.70 4.14
C ALA A 110 -12.77 3.15 4.57
N ALA A 111 -13.80 2.85 3.79
CA ALA A 111 -15.18 3.18 4.14
C ALA A 111 -15.61 2.53 5.47
N LYS A 112 -15.25 1.26 5.70
CA LYS A 112 -15.50 0.55 6.97
C LYS A 112 -14.77 1.18 8.16
N ILE A 113 -13.56 1.69 7.96
CA ILE A 113 -12.75 2.35 8.99
C ILE A 113 -13.25 3.77 9.29
N ASN A 114 -13.63 4.55 8.28
CA ASN A 114 -13.91 5.97 8.45
C ASN A 114 -15.17 6.21 9.30
N LYS A 115 -16.21 5.37 9.17
CA LYS A 115 -17.46 5.49 9.95
C LYS A 115 -17.23 5.41 11.47
N PRO A 116 -16.60 4.36 12.03
CA PRO A 116 -16.29 4.30 13.45
C PRO A 116 -15.24 5.33 13.87
N THR A 117 -14.28 5.68 13.01
CA THR A 117 -13.29 6.72 13.30
C THR A 117 -13.97 8.07 13.59
N ARG A 118 -14.96 8.47 12.78
CA ARG A 118 -15.75 9.68 13.02
C ARG A 118 -16.49 9.64 14.36
N ARG A 119 -17.11 8.49 14.66
CA ARG A 119 -17.79 8.26 15.95
C ARG A 119 -16.83 8.38 17.13
N TRP A 120 -15.64 7.81 17.05
CA TRP A 120 -14.64 7.87 18.12
C TRP A 120 -14.07 9.29 18.31
N LEU A 121 -13.95 10.06 17.24
CA LEU A 121 -13.53 11.47 17.32
C LEU A 121 -14.64 12.41 17.80
N GLY A 122 -15.90 11.94 17.84
CA GLY A 122 -17.06 12.79 18.17
C GLY A 122 -17.42 13.79 17.07
N VAL A 123 -16.98 13.55 15.84
CA VAL A 123 -17.28 14.43 14.69
C VAL A 123 -18.54 13.97 13.96
N PRO A 124 -19.26 14.88 13.25
CA PRO A 124 -20.44 14.51 12.49
C PRO A 124 -20.15 13.40 11.46
N PRO A 125 -21.08 12.46 11.24
CA PRO A 125 -20.89 11.37 10.28
C PRO A 125 -20.74 11.87 8.84
N ARG A 126 -21.24 13.07 8.54
CA ARG A 126 -21.14 13.75 7.24
C ARG A 126 -19.84 14.54 7.05
N LEU A 127 -18.95 14.59 8.03
CA LEU A 127 -17.68 15.28 7.90
C LEU A 127 -16.87 14.68 6.73
N THR A 128 -16.42 15.53 5.81
CA THR A 128 -15.68 15.12 4.62
C THR A 128 -14.32 14.52 4.98
N ASP A 129 -13.84 13.62 4.13
CA ASP A 129 -12.52 12.99 4.30
C ASP A 129 -11.38 14.03 4.21
N VAL A 130 -11.60 15.19 3.55
CA VAL A 130 -10.66 16.32 3.53
C VAL A 130 -10.35 16.78 4.95
N ALA A 131 -11.37 17.05 5.76
CA ALA A 131 -11.18 17.53 7.12
C ALA A 131 -10.49 16.50 8.03
N MET A 132 -10.55 15.21 7.67
CA MET A 132 -9.91 14.13 8.43
C MET A 132 -8.45 13.87 8.05
N TYR A 133 -8.13 13.88 6.75
CA TYR A 133 -6.85 13.38 6.24
C TYR A 133 -6.01 14.41 5.49
N CYS A 134 -6.59 15.53 5.06
CA CYS A 134 -5.86 16.50 4.23
C CYS A 134 -4.79 17.24 5.04
N ARG A 135 -3.56 17.28 4.53
CA ARG A 135 -2.47 18.06 5.13
C ARG A 135 -2.55 19.55 4.80
N LYS A 136 -3.18 19.92 3.69
CA LYS A 136 -3.29 21.31 3.23
C LYS A 136 -4.44 22.07 3.90
N ALA A 137 -5.37 21.37 4.56
CA ALA A 137 -6.49 21.99 5.26
C ALA A 137 -6.00 22.89 6.42
N LYS A 138 -6.80 23.92 6.77
CA LYS A 138 -6.54 24.80 7.91
C LYS A 138 -6.57 24.03 9.24
N LEU A 139 -7.54 23.12 9.39
CA LEU A 139 -7.60 22.17 10.50
C LEU A 139 -6.92 20.87 10.07
N ARG A 140 -5.81 20.54 10.73
CA ARG A 140 -5.00 19.36 10.43
C ARG A 140 -5.13 18.36 11.55
N LEU A 141 -5.75 17.22 11.26
CA LEU A 141 -5.69 16.07 12.15
C LEU A 141 -4.47 15.22 11.77
N PRO A 142 -3.69 14.71 12.75
CA PRO A 142 -2.55 13.85 12.49
C PRO A 142 -3.00 12.41 12.18
N LEU A 143 -3.88 12.25 11.20
CA LEU A 143 -4.45 10.97 10.79
C LEU A 143 -4.01 10.61 9.38
N LYS A 144 -3.68 9.35 9.19
CA LYS A 144 -3.33 8.79 7.89
C LYS A 144 -4.52 8.02 7.33
N SER A 145 -4.77 8.21 6.04
CA SER A 145 -5.75 7.43 5.29
C SER A 145 -5.12 6.10 4.85
N ILE A 146 -5.80 4.98 5.07
CA ILE A 146 -5.31 3.67 4.64
C ILE A 146 -5.14 3.59 3.11
N LEU A 147 -6.03 4.25 2.35
CA LEU A 147 -5.95 4.28 0.89
C LEU A 147 -4.69 5.00 0.41
N GLU A 148 -4.34 6.08 1.08
CA GLU A 148 -3.15 6.85 0.77
C GLU A 148 -1.88 6.07 1.11
N GLU A 149 -1.82 5.48 2.30
CA GLU A 149 -0.67 4.65 2.70
C GLU A 149 -0.53 3.42 1.80
N TYR A 150 -1.64 2.85 1.30
CA TYR A 150 -1.61 1.83 0.25
C TYR A 150 -0.98 2.33 -1.05
N LYS A 151 -1.43 3.48 -1.58
CA LYS A 151 -0.89 4.07 -2.81
C LYS A 151 0.60 4.38 -2.67
N CYS A 152 0.97 5.03 -1.57
CA CYS A 152 2.37 5.31 -1.24
C CYS A 152 3.19 4.03 -1.07
N GLY A 153 2.64 2.99 -0.45
CA GLY A 153 3.29 1.69 -0.29
C GLY A 153 3.56 1.01 -1.63
N LYS A 154 2.59 1.02 -2.54
CA LYS A 154 2.73 0.45 -3.89
C LYS A 154 3.72 1.24 -4.75
N ALA A 155 3.69 2.57 -4.71
CA ALA A 155 4.66 3.41 -5.39
C ALA A 155 6.08 3.21 -4.82
N ARG A 156 6.21 3.11 -3.49
CA ARG A 156 7.48 2.80 -2.83
C ARG A 156 8.04 1.46 -3.28
N LEU A 157 7.19 0.43 -3.35
CA LEU A 157 7.56 -0.89 -3.86
C LEU A 157 8.02 -0.83 -5.31
N LEU A 158 7.31 -0.07 -6.16
CA LEU A 158 7.69 0.12 -7.56
C LEU A 158 9.08 0.73 -7.67
N SER A 159 9.32 1.86 -7.01
CA SER A 159 10.64 2.50 -7.07
C SER A 159 11.75 1.63 -6.44
N MET A 160 11.43 0.81 -5.43
CA MET A 160 12.38 -0.17 -4.89
C MET A 160 12.79 -1.24 -5.93
N LEU A 161 11.84 -1.68 -6.76
CA LEU A 161 12.09 -2.67 -7.80
C LEU A 161 12.86 -2.06 -8.98
N GLU A 162 12.53 -0.82 -9.36
CA GLU A 162 13.25 -0.04 -10.39
C GLU A 162 14.71 0.23 -9.99
N ASP A 163 14.93 0.63 -8.74
CA ASP A 163 16.26 0.96 -8.20
C ASP A 163 17.04 -0.28 -7.70
N SER A 164 16.55 -1.50 -7.93
CA SER A 164 17.16 -2.72 -7.41
C SER A 164 18.57 -2.94 -7.98
N GLU A 165 19.50 -3.31 -7.12
CA GLU A 165 20.89 -3.65 -7.52
C GLU A 165 21.01 -5.08 -8.06
N ASP A 166 20.02 -5.93 -7.78
CA ASP A 166 19.98 -7.30 -8.28
C ASP A 166 19.73 -7.32 -9.81
N PRO A 167 20.66 -7.87 -10.61
CA PRO A 167 20.53 -7.92 -12.07
C PRO A 167 19.31 -8.74 -12.52
N VAL A 168 18.90 -9.76 -11.75
CA VAL A 168 17.73 -10.58 -12.09
C VAL A 168 16.46 -9.75 -11.98
N VAL A 169 16.30 -9.00 -10.89
CA VAL A 169 15.13 -8.13 -10.68
C VAL A 169 15.08 -7.04 -11.74
N LYS A 170 16.23 -6.44 -12.07
CA LYS A 170 16.34 -5.40 -13.09
C LYS A 170 16.00 -5.90 -14.50
N THR A 171 16.27 -7.17 -14.78
CA THR A 171 15.95 -7.80 -16.07
C THR A 171 14.46 -8.16 -16.15
N VAL A 172 13.88 -8.71 -15.07
CA VAL A 172 12.49 -9.19 -15.04
C VAL A 172 11.48 -8.05 -14.97
N GLN A 173 11.82 -6.93 -14.30
CA GLN A 173 10.94 -5.77 -14.09
C GLN A 173 9.51 -6.15 -13.70
N PRO A 174 9.32 -6.76 -12.51
CA PRO A 174 8.03 -7.30 -12.11
C PRO A 174 6.95 -6.20 -12.06
N THR A 175 5.85 -6.42 -12.77
CA THR A 175 4.72 -5.49 -12.82
C THR A 175 3.86 -5.60 -11.56
N ILE A 176 3.61 -4.47 -10.89
CA ILE A 176 2.73 -4.41 -9.73
C ILE A 176 1.28 -4.24 -10.19
N LYS A 177 0.42 -5.21 -9.88
CA LYS A 177 -1.02 -5.11 -10.17
C LYS A 177 -1.77 -4.41 -9.04
N THR A 178 -2.41 -3.29 -9.34
CA THR A 178 -3.22 -2.49 -8.39
C THR A 178 -4.69 -2.36 -8.80
N GLY A 179 -5.11 -3.12 -9.82
CA GLY A 179 -6.47 -3.10 -10.37
C GLY A 179 -6.63 -2.11 -11.53
N ARG A 180 -7.89 -1.89 -11.95
CA ARG A 180 -8.21 -1.01 -13.11
C ARG A 180 -8.35 0.46 -12.75
N LYS A 181 -8.85 0.78 -11.56
CA LYS A 181 -9.19 2.15 -11.14
C LYS A 181 -7.97 3.03 -10.89
N TRP A 182 -6.87 2.44 -10.43
CA TRP A 182 -5.64 3.16 -10.14
C TRP A 182 -4.44 2.27 -10.44
N LYS A 183 -3.45 2.82 -11.13
CA LYS A 183 -2.21 2.15 -11.51
C LYS A 183 -1.03 2.85 -10.86
N ALA A 184 -0.22 2.08 -10.13
CA ALA A 184 0.94 2.61 -9.42
C ALA A 184 2.02 3.16 -10.37
N VAL A 185 2.17 2.56 -11.56
CA VAL A 185 3.16 2.98 -12.57
C VAL A 185 2.84 4.38 -13.08
N GLU A 186 1.64 4.56 -13.65
CA GLU A 186 1.16 5.86 -14.15
C GLU A 186 1.26 6.94 -13.07
N ALA A 187 0.76 6.66 -11.85
CA ALA A 187 0.83 7.62 -10.76
C ALA A 187 2.26 7.98 -10.31
N SER A 188 3.22 7.05 -10.47
CA SER A 188 4.62 7.30 -10.15
C SER A 188 5.31 8.10 -11.26
N ASP A 189 4.94 7.86 -12.52
CA ASP A 189 5.47 8.59 -13.67
C ASP A 189 4.94 10.03 -13.70
N ASP A 190 3.64 10.24 -13.46
CA ASP A 190 3.03 11.56 -13.28
C ASP A 190 3.73 12.36 -12.16
N ALA A 191 4.05 11.67 -11.05
CA ALA A 191 4.78 12.28 -9.94
C ALA A 191 6.23 12.64 -10.32
N LYS A 192 6.94 11.77 -11.04
CA LYS A 192 8.28 12.05 -11.57
C LYS A 192 8.26 13.25 -12.53
N GLU A 193 7.25 13.34 -13.40
CA GLU A 193 7.07 14.47 -14.33
C GLU A 193 6.78 15.77 -13.59
N CYS A 194 5.87 15.75 -12.62
CA CYS A 194 5.57 16.90 -11.77
C CYS A 194 6.82 17.42 -11.05
N LEU A 195 7.70 16.53 -10.57
CA LEU A 195 8.97 16.90 -9.94
C LEU A 195 9.94 17.55 -10.93
N LYS A 196 10.01 17.05 -12.17
CA LYS A 196 10.80 17.69 -13.24
C LYS A 196 10.25 19.07 -13.59
N ILE A 197 8.93 19.22 -13.69
CA ILE A 197 8.28 20.49 -13.98
C ILE A 197 8.57 21.51 -12.86
N LYS A 198 8.47 21.10 -11.60
CA LYS A 198 8.84 21.95 -10.45
C LYS A 198 10.29 22.39 -10.50
N GLU A 199 11.19 21.52 -10.96
CA GLU A 199 12.60 21.87 -11.16
C GLU A 199 12.80 22.91 -12.26
N VAL A 200 12.04 22.84 -13.36
CA VAL A 200 12.07 23.84 -14.44
C VAL A 200 11.49 25.18 -14.02
N ILE A 201 10.36 25.16 -13.29
CA ILE A 201 9.72 26.38 -12.77
C ILE A 201 10.63 27.08 -11.74
N GLY A 202 11.47 26.32 -11.05
CA GLY A 202 12.31 26.83 -9.98
C GLY A 202 11.52 27.02 -8.68
N GLN A 203 12.13 27.72 -7.73
CA GLN A 203 11.56 27.86 -6.39
C GLN A 203 10.40 28.85 -6.40
N THR A 204 9.18 28.34 -6.24
CA THR A 204 7.98 29.18 -6.08
C THR A 204 7.82 29.60 -4.63
N GLU A 205 7.51 30.86 -4.37
CA GLU A 205 7.16 31.30 -3.02
C GLU A 205 5.83 30.65 -2.58
N THR A 206 5.86 29.89 -1.48
CA THR A 206 4.68 29.21 -0.93
C THR A 206 4.08 29.92 0.27
N ASP A 207 4.81 30.87 0.85
CA ASP A 207 4.41 31.74 1.97
C ASP A 207 5.16 33.06 1.78
N CYS A 208 4.64 34.18 2.32
CA CYS A 208 5.30 35.50 2.36
C CYS A 208 6.59 35.50 3.21
N LYS A 209 7.53 34.59 2.91
CA LYS A 209 8.77 34.30 3.62
C LYS A 209 10.01 34.76 2.84
N GLY A 210 9.82 35.36 1.67
CA GLY A 210 10.89 35.89 0.83
C GLY A 210 11.70 34.81 0.10
N LEU A 211 12.55 35.27 -0.81
CA LEU A 211 13.28 34.48 -1.81
C LEU A 211 14.36 33.54 -1.24
N GLU A 212 14.77 33.68 0.02
CA GLU A 212 15.98 33.01 0.56
C GLU A 212 15.72 31.88 1.57
N SER A 213 14.47 31.59 1.94
CA SER A 213 14.23 30.76 3.13
C SER A 213 14.37 29.23 2.94
N SER A 214 14.60 28.70 1.73
CA SER A 214 14.70 27.24 1.55
C SER A 214 15.76 26.80 0.55
N THR A 215 16.69 25.96 1.01
CA THR A 215 17.54 25.15 0.15
C THR A 215 16.70 24.00 -0.41
N ALA A 216 15.96 24.24 -1.48
CA ALA A 216 15.16 23.19 -2.12
C ALA A 216 16.10 22.16 -2.77
N MET A 217 15.95 20.89 -2.38
CA MET A 217 16.66 19.80 -3.04
C MET A 217 15.92 19.42 -4.32
N TRP A 218 16.59 19.59 -5.44
CA TRP A 218 16.05 19.31 -6.77
C TRP A 218 16.06 17.82 -7.11
N TRP A 219 15.13 17.41 -7.97
CA TRP A 219 15.01 16.02 -8.40
C TRP A 219 16.29 15.51 -9.05
N SER A 220 16.90 16.29 -9.94
CA SER A 220 18.17 15.92 -10.60
C SER A 220 19.30 15.64 -9.61
N LYS A 221 19.40 16.43 -8.54
CA LYS A 221 20.48 16.40 -7.54
C LYS A 221 20.25 15.39 -6.41
N ALA A 222 19.03 14.89 -6.25
CA ALA A 222 18.67 13.96 -5.19
C ALA A 222 19.27 12.55 -5.37
N LYS A 223 19.65 11.90 -4.26
CA LYS A 223 20.09 10.49 -4.23
C LYS A 223 18.92 9.52 -4.39
N ARG A 224 19.18 8.23 -4.63
CA ARG A 224 18.15 7.19 -4.85
C ARG A 224 17.04 7.21 -3.77
N LYS A 225 17.41 7.13 -2.49
CA LYS A 225 16.42 7.14 -1.39
C LYS A 225 15.60 8.43 -1.36
N GLU A 226 16.26 9.56 -1.54
CA GLU A 226 15.65 10.89 -1.53
C GLU A 226 14.69 11.06 -2.70
N LYS A 227 15.07 10.61 -3.90
CA LYS A 227 14.19 10.54 -5.07
C LYS A 227 12.91 9.76 -4.75
N ARG A 228 13.03 8.58 -4.17
CA ARG A 228 11.82 7.82 -3.78
C ARG A 228 10.94 8.59 -2.79
N ASP A 229 11.53 9.19 -1.76
CA ASP A 229 10.76 9.95 -0.78
C ASP A 229 10.11 11.21 -1.40
N MET A 230 10.76 11.87 -2.37
CA MET A 230 10.17 12.97 -3.16
C MET A 230 8.96 12.49 -3.99
N VAL A 231 9.07 11.38 -4.73
CA VAL A 231 7.95 10.81 -5.50
C VAL A 231 6.77 10.48 -4.60
N ILE A 232 7.04 9.85 -3.45
CA ILE A 232 6.00 9.47 -2.50
C ILE A 232 5.31 10.70 -1.92
N ASN A 233 6.08 11.75 -1.62
CA ASN A 233 5.50 13.02 -1.16
C ASN A 233 4.67 13.71 -2.25
N GLU A 234 5.08 13.62 -3.52
CA GLU A 234 4.28 14.15 -4.62
C GLU A 234 2.94 13.41 -4.78
N ILE A 235 2.96 12.08 -4.68
CA ILE A 235 1.74 11.25 -4.69
C ILE A 235 0.80 11.66 -3.53
N ARG A 236 1.36 11.92 -2.34
CA ARG A 236 0.61 12.42 -1.18
C ARG A 236 -0.05 13.77 -1.46
N LEU A 237 0.67 14.69 -2.10
CA LEU A 237 0.15 16.00 -2.47
C LEU A 237 -0.96 15.89 -3.53
N ASN A 238 -0.81 14.98 -4.50
CA ASN A 238 -1.82 14.72 -5.52
C ASN A 238 -3.10 14.14 -4.92
N GLU A 239 -2.99 13.24 -3.94
CA GLU A 239 -4.16 12.75 -3.20
C GLU A 239 -4.86 13.86 -2.41
N ASP A 240 -4.12 14.79 -1.80
CA ASP A 240 -4.72 15.94 -1.11
C ASP A 240 -5.44 16.87 -2.09
N SER A 241 -4.85 17.15 -3.25
CA SER A 241 -5.48 17.93 -4.32
C SER A 241 -6.76 17.26 -4.84
N ARG A 242 -6.74 15.94 -5.03
CA ARG A 242 -7.93 15.16 -5.44
C ARG A 242 -9.06 15.26 -4.42
N ARG A 243 -8.76 15.10 -3.12
CA ARG A 243 -9.78 15.23 -2.06
C ARG A 243 -10.39 16.64 -2.01
N LEU A 244 -9.57 17.67 -2.21
CA LEU A 244 -10.04 19.05 -2.27
C LEU A 244 -10.99 19.27 -3.45
N GLN A 245 -10.64 18.76 -4.64
CA GLN A 245 -11.52 18.81 -5.82
C GLN A 245 -12.86 18.10 -5.56
N GLU A 246 -12.82 16.89 -4.98
CA GLU A 246 -14.02 16.12 -4.61
C GLU A 246 -14.91 16.89 -3.62
N ALA A 247 -14.33 17.60 -2.65
CA ALA A 247 -15.11 18.38 -1.69
C ALA A 247 -15.71 19.66 -2.26
N VAL A 248 -15.07 20.29 -3.25
CA VAL A 248 -15.63 21.47 -3.95
C VAL A 248 -16.82 21.07 -4.84
N GLN A 249 -16.82 19.84 -5.36
CA GLN A 249 -17.90 19.32 -6.19
C GLN A 249 -19.11 18.82 -5.39
N GLN A 250 -19.04 18.78 -4.06
CA GLN A 250 -20.18 18.40 -3.22
C GLN A 250 -21.12 19.62 -3.05
N PRO A 251 -22.39 19.52 -3.48
CA PRO A 251 -23.39 20.59 -3.33
C PRO A 251 -23.81 20.82 -1.88
#